data_AF-A0A255QU96-F1
#
_entry.id   AF-A0A255QU96-F1
#
_cell.length_a   1.000
_cell.length_b   1.000
_cell.length_c   1.000
_cell.angle_alpha   90.00
_cell.angle_beta   90.00
_cell.angle_gamma   90.00
#
_symmetry.space_group_name_H-M   'P 1'
#
loop_
_entity.id
_entity.type
_entity.pdbx_description
1 polymer ?
#
loop_
_entity_poly.entity_id
_entity_poly.type
_entity_poly.pdbx_seq_one_letter_code
_entity_poly.pdbx_strand_id
1 'polypeptide(L)'
;MGSRFASEVIGISREAYASDWTAIFIIEHIRTSGDWPTGWRDLHDEYDRLAVPQHYAWTFDELQTLINVNWNSSIDAIRKSDVPLENVRLTSNRQVSYNGDPDMLIYDFVHTGNDPHQIRHRIGG
;
A
#
# COMPACT_ATOMS: atom_id res chain seq x y z
N MET A 1 -4.82 34.56 -7.64
CA MET A 1 -5.55 33.70 -6.68
C MET A 1 -5.69 32.33 -7.35
N GLY A 2 -4.71 31.43 -7.18
CA GLY A 2 -4.65 30.16 -7.93
C GLY A 2 -3.75 29.08 -7.32
N SER A 3 -3.02 29.38 -6.25
CA SER A 3 -1.98 28.50 -5.72
C SER A 3 -2.47 27.46 -4.70
N ARG A 4 -3.62 27.67 -4.05
CA ARG A 4 -4.12 26.76 -3.01
C ARG A 4 -4.65 25.44 -3.58
N PHE A 5 -5.42 25.51 -4.67
CA PHE A 5 -6.00 24.33 -5.30
C PHE A 5 -4.94 23.42 -5.93
N ALA A 6 -3.89 23.98 -6.54
CA ALA A 6 -2.83 23.18 -7.14
C ALA A 6 -2.02 22.42 -6.08
N SER A 7 -1.66 23.06 -4.96
CA SER A 7 -0.94 22.38 -3.87
C SER A 7 -1.78 21.33 -3.16
N GLU A 8 -3.08 21.56 -3.02
CA GLU A 8 -4.00 20.59 -2.42
C GLU A 8 -4.21 19.37 -3.32
N VAL A 9 -4.39 19.58 -4.63
CA VAL A 9 -4.51 18.50 -5.61
C VAL A 9 -3.21 17.69 -5.70
N ILE A 10 -2.04 18.36 -5.74
CA ILE A 10 -0.74 17.67 -5.71
C ILE A 10 -0.56 16.90 -4.39
N GLY A 11 -1.02 17.43 -3.26
CA GLY A 11 -0.99 16.77 -1.96
C GLY A 11 -1.84 15.49 -1.93
N ILE A 12 -3.10 15.58 -2.38
CA ILE A 12 -4.01 14.42 -2.51
C ILE A 12 -3.42 13.38 -3.47
N SER A 13 -2.78 13.83 -4.56
CA SER A 13 -2.08 12.94 -5.48
C SER A 13 -0.91 12.20 -4.88
N ARG A 14 -0.23 12.83 -3.93
CA ARG A 14 0.88 12.20 -3.23
C ARG A 14 0.39 11.24 -2.15
N GLU A 15 -0.56 11.67 -1.31
CA GLU A 15 -1.13 10.85 -0.25
C GLU A 15 -1.68 9.50 -0.78
N ALA A 16 -2.45 9.53 -1.87
CA ALA A 16 -3.03 8.31 -2.43
C ALA A 16 -1.99 7.34 -3.00
N TYR A 17 -0.97 7.86 -3.69
CA TYR A 17 0.05 6.99 -4.27
C TYR A 17 0.97 6.41 -3.17
N ALA A 18 1.17 7.11 -2.02
CA ALA A 18 1.85 6.55 -0.85
C ALA A 18 1.06 5.40 -0.19
N SER A 19 -0.26 5.56 -0.11
CA SER A 19 -1.16 4.52 0.41
C SER A 19 -1.14 3.26 -0.45
N ASP A 20 -1.22 3.43 -1.77
CA ASP A 20 -1.17 2.33 -2.73
C ASP A 20 0.14 1.55 -2.59
N TRP A 21 1.28 2.24 -2.57
CA TRP A 21 2.57 1.57 -2.44
C TRP A 21 2.79 0.85 -1.12
N THR A 22 2.25 1.38 -0.03
CA THR A 22 2.36 0.69 1.26
C THR A 22 1.59 -0.63 1.20
N ALA A 23 0.42 -0.68 0.57
CA ALA A 23 -0.30 -1.93 0.35
C ALA A 23 0.51 -2.93 -0.49
N ILE A 24 1.24 -2.46 -1.50
CA ILE A 24 2.13 -3.30 -2.32
C ILE A 24 3.22 -3.94 -1.46
N PHE A 25 3.91 -3.13 -0.65
CA PHE A 25 4.97 -3.63 0.23
C PHE A 25 4.45 -4.66 1.22
N ILE A 26 3.24 -4.45 1.76
CA ILE A 26 2.58 -5.42 2.65
C ILE A 26 2.26 -6.72 1.91
N ILE A 27 1.63 -6.65 0.73
CA ILE A 27 1.27 -7.82 -0.08
C ILE A 27 2.50 -8.65 -0.39
N GLU A 28 3.58 -8.00 -0.75
CA GLU A 28 4.81 -8.67 -1.12
C GLU A 28 5.54 -9.24 0.09
N HIS A 29 5.56 -8.55 1.23
CA HIS A 29 6.06 -9.11 2.47
C HIS A 29 5.29 -10.40 2.82
N ILE A 30 3.95 -10.37 2.77
CA ILE A 30 3.13 -11.56 3.01
C ILE A 30 3.46 -12.68 2.01
N ARG A 31 3.74 -12.35 0.75
CA ARG A 31 4.12 -13.32 -0.27
C ARG A 31 5.47 -13.98 0.03
N THR A 32 6.45 -13.22 0.52
CA THR A 32 7.82 -13.68 0.73
C THR A 32 7.99 -14.37 2.08
N SER A 33 7.41 -13.82 3.14
CA SER A 33 7.52 -14.33 4.52
C SER A 33 6.41 -15.30 4.89
N GLY A 34 5.21 -15.14 4.31
CA GLY A 34 4.00 -15.84 4.74
C GLY A 34 3.34 -15.24 5.97
N ASP A 35 3.87 -14.13 6.51
CA ASP A 35 3.44 -13.48 7.74
C ASP A 35 3.00 -12.02 7.52
N TRP A 36 2.23 -11.47 8.46
CA TRP A 36 1.91 -10.04 8.46
C TRP A 36 3.13 -9.25 8.97
N PRO A 37 3.48 -8.10 8.36
CA PRO A 37 4.61 -7.29 8.81
C PRO A 37 4.39 -6.77 10.23
N THR A 38 5.45 -6.77 11.03
CA THR A 38 5.44 -6.35 12.44
C THR A 38 5.89 -4.90 12.63
N GLY A 39 6.41 -4.28 11.57
CA GLY A 39 6.77 -2.88 11.56
C GLY A 39 7.41 -2.45 10.26
N TRP A 40 7.76 -1.16 10.19
CA TRP A 40 8.41 -0.58 9.01
C TRP A 40 9.70 -1.27 8.61
N ARG A 41 10.46 -1.84 9.54
CA ARG A 41 11.68 -2.58 9.21
C ARG A 41 11.43 -3.72 8.22
N ASP A 42 10.30 -4.42 8.38
CA ASP A 42 9.92 -5.55 7.51
C ASP A 42 9.53 -5.08 6.10
N LEU A 43 9.11 -3.82 5.96
CA LEU A 43 8.76 -3.19 4.68
C LEU A 43 9.94 -2.48 4.01
N HIS A 44 11.03 -2.23 4.73
CA HIS A 44 12.21 -1.57 4.18
C HIS A 44 12.87 -2.42 3.09
N ASP A 45 12.98 -3.73 3.31
CA ASP A 45 13.56 -4.66 2.33
C ASP A 45 12.73 -4.68 1.03
N GLU A 46 11.40 -4.61 1.16
CA GLU A 46 10.50 -4.54 0.00
C GLU A 46 10.56 -3.19 -0.70
N TYR A 47 10.68 -2.10 0.06
CA TYR A 47 10.92 -0.77 -0.49
C TYR A 47 12.22 -0.74 -1.31
N ASP A 48 13.35 -1.23 -0.78
CA ASP A 48 14.63 -1.23 -1.50
C ASP A 48 14.58 -2.07 -2.79
N ARG A 49 13.77 -3.14 -2.80
CA ARG A 49 13.62 -4.03 -3.95
C ARG A 49 12.70 -3.47 -5.03
N LEU A 50 11.62 -2.77 -4.64
CA LEU A 50 10.52 -2.37 -5.54
C LEU A 50 10.55 -0.88 -5.90
N ALA A 51 11.11 -0.01 -5.06
CA ALA A 51 11.18 1.41 -5.31
C ALA A 51 12.23 1.69 -6.40
N VAL A 52 11.80 1.78 -7.66
CA VAL A 52 12.68 2.18 -8.76
C VAL A 52 13.05 3.66 -8.60
N PRO A 53 14.34 4.02 -8.42
CA PRO A 53 14.76 5.38 -8.05
C PRO A 53 14.34 6.49 -9.02
N GLN A 54 14.01 6.14 -10.27
CA GLN A 54 13.62 7.09 -11.31
C GLN A 54 12.10 7.35 -11.37
N HIS A 55 11.28 6.55 -10.68
CA HIS A 55 9.82 6.63 -10.73
C HIS A 55 9.16 6.76 -9.36
N TYR A 56 9.95 6.65 -8.29
CA TYR A 56 9.44 6.70 -6.93
C TYR A 56 9.58 8.11 -6.34
N ALA A 57 8.47 8.69 -5.91
CA ALA A 57 8.38 10.09 -5.50
C ALA A 57 8.61 10.33 -3.99
N TRP A 58 8.89 9.26 -3.23
CA TRP A 58 9.13 9.32 -1.78
C TRP A 58 10.38 8.63 -1.34
N THR A 59 10.95 9.10 -0.26
CA THR A 59 11.85 8.30 0.55
C THR A 59 11.07 7.35 1.44
N PHE A 60 11.73 6.30 1.94
CA PHE A 60 11.13 5.40 2.92
C PHE A 60 10.68 6.14 4.18
N ASP A 61 11.47 7.11 4.67
CA ASP A 61 11.11 7.93 5.82
C ASP A 61 9.84 8.75 5.59
N GLU A 62 9.64 9.30 4.39
CA GLU A 62 8.41 10.03 4.06
C GLU A 62 7.17 9.11 4.15
N LEU A 63 7.27 7.86 3.70
CA LEU A 63 6.19 6.88 3.84
C LEU A 63 5.85 6.63 5.31
N GLN A 64 6.86 6.47 6.17
CA GLN A 64 6.66 6.29 7.62
C GLN A 64 5.91 7.45 8.28
N THR A 65 6.08 8.67 7.77
CA THR A 65 5.38 9.84 8.30
C THR A 65 3.94 9.96 7.80
N LEU A 66 3.69 9.54 6.55
CA LEU A 66 2.42 9.75 5.86
C LEU A 66 1.41 8.63 6.13
N ILE A 67 1.88 7.42 6.44
CA ILE A 67 1.04 6.24 6.55
C ILE A 67 1.11 5.64 7.96
N ASN A 68 -0.06 5.25 8.46
CA ASN A 68 -0.22 4.43 9.63
C ASN A 68 -0.66 3.02 9.19
N VAL A 69 0.12 2.01 9.58
CA VAL A 69 -0.18 0.60 9.33
C VAL A 69 -0.56 -0.06 10.64
N ASN A 70 -1.63 -0.86 10.61
CA ASN A 70 -2.02 -1.69 11.73
C ASN A 70 -1.08 -2.91 11.85
N TRP A 71 0.01 -2.75 12.60
CA TRP A 71 0.97 -3.83 12.86
C TRP A 71 0.41 -4.98 13.70
N ASN A 72 -0.72 -4.78 14.39
CA ASN A 72 -1.38 -5.80 15.20
C ASN A 72 -2.35 -6.68 14.39
N SER A 73 -2.46 -6.46 13.08
CA SER A 73 -3.26 -7.29 12.20
C SER A 73 -2.63 -8.67 12.01
N SER A 74 -3.39 -9.58 11.39
CA SER A 74 -2.86 -10.89 11.01
C SER A 74 -3.57 -11.40 9.76
N ILE A 75 -2.88 -12.24 9.00
CA ILE A 75 -3.44 -12.89 7.81
C ILE A 75 -4.70 -13.69 8.17
N ASP A 76 -4.69 -14.39 9.31
CA ASP A 76 -5.86 -15.13 9.80
C ASP A 76 -7.03 -14.23 10.15
N ALA A 77 -6.79 -13.05 10.75
CA ALA A 77 -7.84 -12.09 11.02
C ALA A 77 -8.46 -11.57 9.71
N ILE A 78 -7.63 -11.29 8.70
CA ILE A 78 -8.08 -10.85 7.38
C ILE A 78 -8.90 -11.97 6.70
N ARG A 79 -8.42 -13.22 6.69
CA ARG A 79 -9.12 -14.38 6.09
C ARG A 79 -10.47 -14.70 6.72
N LYS A 80 -10.63 -14.41 8.00
CA LYS A 80 -11.87 -14.66 8.75
C LYS A 80 -12.86 -13.50 8.64
N SER A 81 -12.44 -12.38 8.09
CA SER A 81 -13.28 -11.19 7.97
C SER A 81 -14.14 -11.27 6.71
N ASP A 82 -15.42 -10.93 6.85
CA ASP A 82 -16.34 -10.80 5.71
C ASP A 82 -16.14 -9.48 4.93
N VAL A 83 -15.33 -8.57 5.47
CA VAL A 83 -15.05 -7.25 4.89
C VAL A 83 -13.55 -6.91 5.01
N PRO A 84 -13.02 -6.02 4.18
CA PRO A 84 -11.65 -5.50 4.35
C PRO A 84 -11.48 -4.87 5.74
N LEU A 85 -10.39 -5.23 6.40
CA LEU A 85 -10.00 -4.62 7.67
C LEU A 85 -9.20 -3.36 7.39
N GLU A 86 -9.41 -2.31 8.20
CA GLU A 86 -8.69 -1.05 8.07
C GLU A 86 -7.24 -1.20 8.57
N ASN A 87 -6.35 -1.63 7.69
CA ASN A 87 -4.94 -1.91 7.99
C ASN A 87 -4.01 -0.79 7.53
N VAL A 88 -4.39 -0.02 6.51
CA VAL A 88 -3.56 1.06 5.95
C VAL A 88 -4.36 2.36 5.93
N ARG A 89 -3.86 3.39 6.61
CA ARG A 89 -4.48 4.72 6.60
C ARG A 89 -3.43 5.80 6.45
N LEU A 90 -3.84 6.96 5.94
CA LEU A 90 -3.01 8.16 6.06
C LEU A 90 -2.97 8.61 7.53
N THR A 91 -1.84 9.14 7.98
CA THR A 91 -1.70 9.77 9.31
C THR A 91 -2.66 10.97 9.47
N SER A 92 -3.06 11.60 8.36
CA SER A 92 -4.09 12.63 8.30
C SER A 92 -5.51 12.11 8.54
N ASN A 93 -5.68 10.79 8.70
CA ASN A 93 -6.95 10.07 8.81
C ASN A 93 -7.87 10.24 7.58
N ARG A 94 -7.32 10.73 6.47
CA ARG A 94 -7.98 10.74 5.17
C ARG A 94 -7.87 9.35 4.56
N GLN A 95 -8.86 8.96 3.77
CA GLN A 95 -8.78 7.76 2.93
C GLN A 95 -8.75 8.25 1.49
N VAL A 96 -7.58 8.10 0.85
CA VAL A 96 -7.36 8.51 -0.54
C VAL A 96 -6.49 7.43 -1.19
N SER A 97 -6.88 6.92 -2.35
CA SER A 97 -6.11 5.93 -3.11
C SER A 97 -6.34 6.10 -4.62
N TYR A 98 -5.36 5.72 -5.45
CA TYR A 98 -5.49 5.79 -6.92
C TYR A 98 -5.92 4.46 -7.52
N ASN A 99 -5.35 3.36 -7.03
CA ASN A 99 -5.50 2.02 -7.61
C ASN A 99 -6.59 1.16 -6.94
N GLY A 100 -7.38 1.74 -6.04
CA GLY A 100 -8.37 1.03 -5.22
C GLY A 100 -8.06 1.17 -3.73
N ASP A 101 -9.02 0.86 -2.86
CA ASP A 101 -8.78 0.93 -1.40
C ASP A 101 -7.62 -0.02 -1.03
N PRO A 102 -6.52 0.46 -0.40
CA PRO A 102 -5.38 -0.38 -0.03
C PRO A 102 -5.79 -1.62 0.78
N ASP A 103 -6.83 -1.49 1.61
CA ASP A 103 -7.33 -2.58 2.44
C ASP A 103 -8.08 -3.61 1.60
N MET A 104 -8.81 -3.20 0.56
CA MET A 104 -9.39 -4.11 -0.43
C MET A 104 -8.31 -4.89 -1.17
N LEU A 105 -7.21 -4.24 -1.57
CA LEU A 105 -6.11 -4.89 -2.28
C LEU A 105 -5.47 -6.00 -1.43
N ILE A 106 -5.21 -5.70 -0.16
CA ILE A 106 -4.66 -6.66 0.81
C ILE A 106 -5.67 -7.79 1.06
N TYR A 107 -6.96 -7.45 1.24
CA TYR A 107 -8.04 -8.41 1.45
C TYR A 107 -8.15 -9.40 0.29
N ASP A 108 -8.21 -8.91 -0.94
CA ASP A 108 -8.33 -9.73 -2.15
C ASP A 108 -7.11 -10.64 -2.32
N PHE A 109 -5.90 -10.13 -2.08
CA PHE A 109 -4.69 -10.93 -2.14
C PHE A 109 -4.73 -12.07 -1.12
N VAL A 110 -5.12 -11.80 0.13
CA VAL A 110 -5.17 -12.80 1.20
C VAL A 110 -6.20 -13.92 0.91
N HIS A 111 -7.31 -13.59 0.24
CA HIS A 111 -8.38 -14.54 -0.07
C HIS A 111 -8.18 -15.30 -1.37
N THR A 112 -7.61 -14.65 -2.39
CA THR A 112 -7.55 -15.21 -3.75
C THR A 112 -6.14 -15.52 -4.22
N GLY A 113 -5.12 -14.95 -3.56
CA GLY A 113 -3.74 -14.96 -4.03
C GLY A 113 -3.50 -14.07 -5.25
N ASN A 114 -4.51 -13.34 -5.74
CA ASN A 114 -4.35 -12.45 -6.89
C ASN A 114 -3.58 -11.20 -6.49
N ASP A 115 -2.49 -10.95 -7.20
CA ASP A 115 -1.71 -9.72 -7.07
C ASP A 115 -2.34 -8.61 -7.93
N PRO A 116 -2.71 -7.45 -7.35
CA PRO A 116 -3.14 -6.29 -8.13
C PRO A 116 -2.07 -5.76 -9.11
N HIS A 117 -0.78 -6.08 -8.90
CA HIS A 117 0.33 -5.79 -9.82
C HIS A 117 0.57 -6.85 -10.88
N GLN A 118 -0.08 -8.02 -10.81
CA GLN A 118 -0.21 -8.88 -11.98
C GLN A 118 -1.25 -8.27 -12.91
N ILE A 119 -0.87 -7.15 -13.54
CA ILE A 119 -1.24 -6.90 -14.92
C ILE A 119 -0.91 -8.22 -15.61
N ARG A 120 -1.94 -8.96 -16.00
CA ARG A 120 -1.82 -10.08 -16.94
C ARG A 120 -1.11 -9.53 -18.17
N HIS A 121 0.22 -9.59 -18.19
CA HIS A 121 1.00 -9.58 -19.41
C HIS A 121 0.74 -10.93 -20.10
N ARG A 122 -0.50 -11.13 -20.53
CA ARG A 122 -0.80 -12.01 -21.66
C ARG A 122 -0.72 -11.13 -22.90
N ILE A 123 0.51 -10.75 -23.26
CA ILE A 123 0.81 -10.31 -24.62
C ILE A 123 1.18 -11.59 -25.37
N GLY A 124 0.26 -12.08 -26.23
CA GLY A 124 0.48 -13.05 -27.31
C GLY A 124 0.92 -14.47 -26.91
N GLY A 125 0.38 -15.57 -27.46
CA GLY A 125 -0.32 -15.69 -28.73
C GLY A 125 0.65 -15.55 -29.89
#